data_AF-A0A1H8JLA6-F1
#
_entry.id   AF-A0A1H8JLA6-F1
#
_cell.length_a   1.000
_cell.length_b   1.000
_cell.length_c   1.000
_cell.angle_alpha   90.00
_cell.angle_beta   90.00
_cell.angle_gamma   90.00
#
_symmetry.space_group_name_H-M   'P 1'
#
loop_
_entity.id
_entity.type
_entity.pdbx_description
1 polymer ?
#
loop_
_entity_poly.entity_id
_entity_poly.type
_entity_poly.pdbx_seq_one_letter_code
_entity_poly.pdbx_strand_id
1 'polypeptide(L)'
;MRYCSSDHFYEQQGALICWIRNELKMSLQNLSDYSGYEQNDINDFELGSSSANDWNTMYDDCIRGIMNYCKENGINFTDILFKLAETRIHDERHI
;
A
#
# COMPACT_ATOMS: atom_id res chain seq x y z
N MET A 1 18.07 -13.05 14.86
CA MET A 1 18.03 -11.88 13.96
C MET A 1 17.46 -12.37 12.62
N ARG A 2 16.17 -12.15 12.34
CA ARG A 2 15.56 -12.57 11.06
C ARG A 2 15.94 -11.52 10.02
N TYR A 3 16.86 -11.88 9.12
CA TYR A 3 17.17 -11.08 7.95
C TYR A 3 15.92 -11.07 7.07
N CYS A 4 15.22 -9.94 6.99
CA CYS A 4 14.25 -9.71 5.92
C CYS A 4 15.11 -9.50 4.67
N SER A 5 15.07 -10.42 3.71
CA SER A 5 15.65 -10.15 2.39
C SER A 5 14.98 -8.90 1.83
N SER A 6 15.71 -8.09 1.07
CA SER A 6 15.18 -6.91 0.38
C SER A 6 13.87 -7.22 -0.36
N ASP A 7 13.79 -8.41 -0.96
CA ASP A 7 12.64 -8.87 -1.72
C ASP A 7 11.40 -9.03 -0.82
N HIS A 8 11.56 -9.57 0.38
CA HIS A 8 10.47 -9.67 1.36
C HIS A 8 10.03 -8.32 1.93
N PHE A 9 10.93 -7.32 1.94
CA PHE A 9 10.59 -5.97 2.39
C PHE A 9 9.73 -5.24 1.35
N TYR A 10 10.07 -5.37 0.06
CA TYR A 10 9.31 -4.77 -1.04
C TYR A 10 7.96 -5.46 -1.25
N GLU A 11 7.90 -6.79 -1.11
CA GLU A 11 6.64 -7.54 -1.07
C GLU A 11 5.70 -7.02 0.03
N GLN A 12 6.24 -6.68 1.21
CA GLN A 12 5.45 -6.12 2.31
C GLN A 12 4.92 -4.71 2.02
N GLN A 13 5.67 -3.88 1.29
CA GLN A 13 5.22 -2.56 0.87
C GLN A 13 4.07 -2.65 -0.15
N GLY A 14 4.20 -3.52 -1.16
CA GLY A 14 3.13 -3.80 -2.13
C GLY A 14 1.86 -4.31 -1.45
N ALA A 15 1.99 -5.30 -0.57
CA ALA A 15 0.86 -5.85 0.18
C ALA A 15 0.18 -4.79 1.08
N LEU A 16 0.96 -3.88 1.68
CA LEU A 16 0.43 -2.78 2.48
C LEU A 16 -0.41 -1.81 1.64
N ILE A 17 0.09 -1.41 0.46
CA ILE A 17 -0.67 -0.57 -0.48
C ILE A 17 -1.98 -1.24 -0.86
N CYS A 18 -1.93 -2.53 -1.23
CA CYS A 18 -3.12 -3.31 -1.58
C CYS A 18 -4.14 -3.33 -0.43
N TRP A 19 -3.68 -3.59 0.80
CA TRP A 19 -4.57 -3.61 1.97
C TRP A 19 -5.25 -2.26 2.20
N ILE A 20 -4.47 -1.18 2.20
CA ILE A 20 -5.00 0.19 2.40
C ILE A 20 -6.02 0.52 1.30
N ARG A 21 -5.68 0.22 0.04
CA ARG A 21 -6.55 0.46 -1.12
C ARG A 21 -7.87 -0.29 -0.98
N ASN A 22 -7.84 -1.56 -0.56
CA ASN A 22 -9.03 -2.38 -0.37
C ASN A 22 -9.90 -1.87 0.78
N GLU A 23 -9.31 -1.45 1.91
CA GLU A 23 -10.04 -0.87 3.03
C GLU A 23 -10.76 0.43 2.61
N LEU A 24 -10.12 1.22 1.74
CA LEU A 24 -10.68 2.44 1.17
C LEU A 24 -11.67 2.20 0.02
N LYS A 25 -11.87 0.95 -0.41
CA LYS A 25 -12.62 0.57 -1.62
C LYS A 25 -12.15 1.35 -2.85
N MET A 26 -10.86 1.67 -2.89
CA MET A 26 -10.24 2.44 -3.97
C MET A 26 -9.92 1.48 -5.13
N SER A 27 -10.28 1.87 -6.35
CA SER A 27 -9.94 1.08 -7.54
C SER A 27 -8.46 1.27 -7.93
N LEU A 28 -7.91 0.35 -8.71
CA LEU A 28 -6.58 0.54 -9.31
C LEU A 28 -6.55 1.77 -10.23
N GLN A 29 -7.64 2.04 -10.96
CA GLN A 29 -7.77 3.25 -11.78
C GLN A 29 -7.66 4.51 -10.92
N ASN A 30 -8.35 4.57 -9.78
CA ASN A 30 -8.22 5.72 -8.88
C ASN A 30 -6.75 5.90 -8.49
N LEU A 31 -6.07 4.82 -8.08
CA LEU A 31 -4.68 4.94 -7.63
C LEU A 31 -3.76 5.38 -8.75
N SER A 32 -3.97 4.86 -9.97
CA SER A 32 -3.30 5.29 -11.19
C SER A 32 -3.45 6.79 -11.45
N ASP A 33 -4.67 7.33 -11.31
CA ASP A 33 -4.95 8.74 -11.53
C ASP A 33 -4.20 9.65 -10.54
N TYR A 34 -3.96 9.20 -9.30
CA TYR A 34 -3.26 10.00 -8.28
C TYR A 34 -1.76 9.74 -8.18
N SER A 35 -1.28 8.54 -8.50
CA SER A 35 0.13 8.16 -8.39
C SER A 35 0.92 8.40 -9.67
N GLY A 36 0.24 8.49 -10.82
CA GLY A 36 0.86 8.68 -12.12
C GLY A 36 1.46 7.40 -12.73
N TYR A 37 1.19 6.24 -12.13
CA TYR A 37 1.59 4.92 -12.66
C TYR A 37 0.43 4.24 -13.40
N GLU A 38 0.76 3.37 -14.35
CA GLU A 38 -0.24 2.53 -15.02
C GLU A 38 -0.84 1.50 -14.04
N GLN A 39 -2.10 1.13 -14.27
CA GLN A 39 -2.79 0.15 -13.41
C GLN A 39 -2.06 -1.19 -13.31
N ASN A 40 -1.43 -1.62 -14.41
CA ASN A 40 -0.68 -2.89 -14.44
C ASN A 40 0.57 -2.79 -13.55
N ASP A 41 1.29 -1.67 -13.59
CA ASP A 41 2.48 -1.48 -12.76
C ASP A 41 2.10 -1.49 -11.28
N ILE A 42 1.00 -0.80 -10.92
CA ILE A 42 0.47 -0.78 -9.55
C ILE A 42 0.05 -2.19 -9.12
N ASN A 43 -0.64 -2.94 -9.98
CA ASN A 43 -1.04 -4.30 -9.68
C ASN A 43 0.18 -5.22 -9.48
N ASP A 44 1.19 -5.11 -10.33
CA ASP A 44 2.42 -5.90 -10.20
C ASP A 44 3.20 -5.50 -8.94
N PHE A 45 3.19 -4.23 -8.56
CA PHE A 45 3.76 -3.74 -7.31
C PHE A 45 3.01 -4.30 -6.09
N GLU A 46 1.67 -4.26 -6.10
CA GLU A 46 0.82 -4.82 -5.05
C GLU A 46 1.03 -6.34 -4.86
N LEU A 47 1.39 -7.05 -5.93
CA LEU A 47 1.69 -8.48 -5.92
C LEU A 47 3.15 -8.80 -5.58
N GLY A 48 4.00 -7.79 -5.37
CA GLY A 48 5.43 -8.01 -5.12
C GLY A 48 6.23 -8.42 -6.37
N SER A 49 5.65 -8.29 -7.56
CA SER A 49 6.22 -8.76 -8.84
C SER A 49 6.69 -7.65 -9.77
N SER A 50 6.66 -6.38 -9.34
CA SER A 50 7.04 -5.25 -10.20
C SER A 50 8.52 -5.30 -10.62
N SER A 51 8.76 -5.06 -11.91
CA SER A 51 10.11 -4.89 -12.49
C SER A 51 10.63 -3.46 -12.35
N ALA A 52 9.91 -2.59 -11.63
CA ALA A 52 10.30 -1.20 -11.43
C ALA A 52 11.66 -1.12 -10.73
N ASN A 53 12.59 -0.37 -11.32
CA ASN A 53 13.93 -0.17 -10.78
C ASN A 53 13.94 0.72 -9.52
N ASP A 54 12.80 1.32 -9.14
CA ASP A 54 12.70 2.23 -8.00
C ASP A 54 11.41 1.98 -7.17
N TRP A 55 11.43 0.88 -6.43
CA TRP A 55 10.35 0.44 -5.55
C TRP A 55 10.01 1.46 -4.44
N ASN A 56 11.01 2.16 -3.91
CA ASN A 56 10.78 3.13 -2.84
C ASN A 56 10.03 4.36 -3.34
N THR A 57 10.40 4.89 -4.51
CA THR A 57 9.69 6.01 -5.12
C THR A 57 8.25 5.62 -5.45
N MET A 58 8.04 4.41 -5.99
CA MET A 58 6.70 3.90 -6.28
C MET A 58 5.84 3.76 -5.01
N TYR A 59 6.41 3.25 -3.93
CA TYR A 59 5.72 3.18 -2.64
C TYR A 59 5.29 4.57 -2.15
N ASP A 60 6.22 5.53 -2.12
CA ASP A 60 5.97 6.89 -1.63
C ASP A 60 4.90 7.61 -2.47
N ASP A 61 4.94 7.43 -3.78
CA ASP A 61 3.97 8.03 -4.71
C ASP A 61 2.59 7.36 -4.62
N CYS A 62 2.53 6.04 -4.42
CA CYS A 62 1.27 5.34 -4.13
C CYS A 62 0.67 5.78 -2.79
N ILE A 63 1.46 5.90 -1.71
CA ILE A 63 0.98 6.44 -0.43
C ILE A 63 0.47 7.86 -0.60
N ARG A 64 1.21 8.72 -1.31
CA ARG A 64 0.79 10.10 -1.58
C ARG A 64 -0.51 10.13 -2.37
N GLY A 65 -0.65 9.24 -3.36
CA GLY A 65 -1.87 9.10 -4.15
C GLY A 65 -3.07 8.69 -3.30
N ILE A 66 -2.89 7.73 -2.39
CA ILE A 66 -3.90 7.34 -1.41
C ILE A 66 -4.27 8.51 -0.49
N MET A 67 -3.29 9.25 0.03
CA MET A 67 -3.55 10.40 0.90
C MET A 67 -4.36 11.49 0.18
N ASN A 68 -4.08 11.74 -1.10
CA ASN A 68 -4.83 12.67 -1.93
C ASN A 68 -6.26 12.19 -2.16
N TYR A 69 -6.45 10.91 -2.50
CA TYR A 69 -7.78 10.30 -2.62
C TYR A 69 -8.58 10.44 -1.32
N CYS A 70 -7.97 10.15 -0.16
CA CYS A 70 -8.62 10.31 1.14
C CYS A 70 -9.04 11.75 1.38
N LYS A 71 -8.15 12.72 1.11
CA LYS A 71 -8.43 14.15 1.27
C LYS A 71 -9.60 14.60 0.42
N GLU A 72 -9.67 14.17 -0.84
CA GLU A 72 -10.75 14.53 -1.76
C GLU A 72 -12.10 13.90 -1.38
N ASN A 73 -12.08 12.72 -0.77
CA ASN A 73 -13.29 12.01 -0.32
C ASN A 73 -13.66 12.30 1.14
N GLY A 74 -12.97 13.22 1.82
CA GLY A 74 -13.23 13.56 3.23
C GLY A 74 -12.92 12.42 4.20
N ILE A 75 -12.07 11.47 3.81
CA ILE A 75 -11.64 10.34 4.62
C ILE A 75 -10.41 10.73 5.44
N ASN A 76 -10.45 10.47 6.75
CA ASN A 76 -9.28 10.65 7.60
C ASN A 76 -8.31 9.47 7.42
N PHE A 77 -7.18 9.71 6.75
CA PHE A 77 -6.16 8.69 6.53
C PHE A 77 -5.61 8.10 7.84
N THR A 78 -5.58 8.88 8.92
CA THR A 78 -5.12 8.41 10.24
C THR A 78 -6.00 7.27 10.78
N ASP A 79 -7.31 7.28 10.49
CA ASP A 79 -8.21 6.21 10.95
C ASP A 79 -7.88 4.87 10.28
N ILE A 80 -7.40 4.91 9.03
CA ILE A 80 -6.93 3.71 8.30
C ILE A 80 -5.64 3.17 8.92
N LEU A 81 -4.73 4.06 9.32
CA LEU A 81 -3.49 3.66 10.00
C LEU A 81 -3.77 3.03 11.37
N PHE A 82 -4.77 3.51 12.11
CA PHE A 82 -5.19 2.89 13.37
C PHE A 82 -5.72 1.47 13.15
N LYS A 83 -6.57 1.25 12.13
CA LYS A 83 -7.07 -0.10 11.78
C LYS A 83 -5.94 -1.06 11.42
N LEU A 84 -4.92 -0.57 10.72
CA LEU A 84 -3.72 -1.37 10.40
C LEU A 84 -3.00 -1.79 11.68
N ALA A 85 -2.82 -0.87 12.63
CA ALA A 85 -2.17 -1.13 13.90
C ALA A 85 -2.96 -2.12 14.78
N GLU A 86 -4.29 -2.01 14.81
CA GLU A 86 -5.16 -2.95 15.54
C GLU A 86 -5.10 -4.36 14.97
N THR A 87 -5.08 -4.49 13.63
CA THR A 87 -5.01 -5.79 12.95
C THR A 87 -3.73 -6.55 13.32
N ARG A 88 -2.58 -5.85 13.40
CA ARG A 88 -1.31 -6.46 13.85
C ARG A 88 -1.36 -6.97 15.29
N ILE A 89 -2.01 -6.24 16.19
CA ILE A 89 -2.10 -6.62 17.61
C ILE A 89 -2.95 -7.89 17.80
N HIS A 90 -3.94 -8.12 16.93
CA HIS A 90 -4.78 -9.30 16.98
C HIS A 90 -4.08 -10.57 16.51
N ASP A 91 -3.25 -10.50 15.46
CA ASP A 91 -2.48 -11.66 14.98
C ASP A 91 -1.43 -12.15 16.00
N GLU A 92 -0.83 -11.23 16.77
CA GLU A 92 0.17 -11.57 17.79
C GLU A 92 -0.43 -12.23 19.05
N ARG A 93 -1.74 -12.10 19.27
CA ARG A 93 -2.45 -12.72 20.43
C ARG A 93 -2.88 -14.17 20.18
N HIS A 94 -2.68 -14.68 18.97
CA HIS A 94 -3.02 -16.05 18.57
C HIS A 94 -1.79 -16.96 18.38
N ILE A 95 -0.63 -16.57 18.90
CA ILE A 95 0.62 -17.35 18.95
C ILE A 95 0.91 -17.74 20.41
#